data_AF-A0AAX1N429-F1
#
_entry.id   AF-A0AAX1N429-F1
#
_cell.length_a   1.000
_cell.length_b   1.000
_cell.length_c   1.000
_cell.angle_alpha   90.00
_cell.angle_beta   90.00
_cell.angle_gamma   90.00
#
_symmetry.space_group_name_H-M   'P 1'
#
loop_
_entity.id
_entity.type
_entity.pdbx_description
1 polymer ?
#
loop_
_entity_poly.entity_id
_entity_poly.type
_entity_poly.pdbx_seq_one_letter_code
_entity_poly.pdbx_strand_id
1 'polypeptide(L)'
;MKKISIYINLLIVPFVFFSCGVEEIKDPRLEVAIISPRVNPTTARSIVLKDQKFVYEARVKGGESSSYKWLVDDEQIATTLRSDSISYDTEGFRKARFEAANNSYEGSAEVLLYVVERAASFEDLPLAENSFWAGVDNAGTVSTFTSGNIPFSNTSPKDTIDYLEFGYSNITDSTNVNYANYGVFQLIASRNNYGIARTPESGKLKMMFDGEYSPMSIEVANNPLVVQTARGDFDIYEEDDTTIVSFANGDFYNLEIRGLLDDTTTTETVISSPLVSKSSNILTVQNSWLNQELITLGLVKGLEFTINTSKVDSTGVITYPTRFNIDNLILLNDGGEIINEINN
;
A
#
# COMPACT_ATOMS: atom_id res chain seq x y z
N MET A 1 -16.93 -27.59 85.60
CA MET A 1 -16.55 -28.96 85.15
C MET A 1 -16.56 -29.00 83.63
N LYS A 2 -15.57 -29.67 83.06
CA LYS A 2 -15.28 -29.86 81.62
C LYS A 2 -16.53 -30.03 80.74
N LYS A 3 -16.49 -29.45 79.53
CA LYS A 3 -16.53 -30.24 78.29
C LYS A 3 -15.91 -29.46 77.14
N ILE A 4 -14.89 -30.09 76.56
CA ILE A 4 -14.22 -29.76 75.32
C ILE A 4 -15.12 -30.25 74.17
N SER A 5 -15.23 -29.49 73.09
CA SER A 5 -15.45 -30.03 71.76
C SER A 5 -14.59 -29.25 70.78
N ILE A 6 -13.62 -29.97 70.23
CA ILE A 6 -12.80 -29.59 69.08
C ILE A 6 -13.61 -29.97 67.85
N TYR A 7 -13.82 -29.03 66.93
CA TYR A 7 -14.01 -29.33 65.51
C TYR A 7 -13.18 -28.36 64.67
N ILE A 8 -12.60 -28.95 63.64
CA ILE A 8 -11.50 -28.48 62.80
C ILE A 8 -12.02 -27.63 61.63
N ASN A 9 -11.28 -26.56 61.34
CA ASN A 9 -11.07 -25.80 60.09
C ASN A 9 -12.24 -25.59 59.11
N LEU A 10 -12.52 -24.31 58.84
CA LEU A 10 -12.31 -23.77 57.48
C LEU A 10 -12.04 -22.26 57.55
N LEU A 11 -10.82 -21.86 57.20
CA LEU A 11 -10.46 -20.48 56.96
C LEU A 11 -11.10 -20.07 55.63
N ILE A 12 -12.14 -19.25 55.67
CA ILE A 12 -12.61 -18.51 54.48
C ILE A 12 -12.31 -17.04 54.75
N VAL A 13 -11.25 -16.57 54.12
CA VAL A 13 -10.96 -15.14 53.96
C VAL A 13 -12.01 -14.58 52.99
N PRO A 14 -12.85 -13.61 53.38
CA PRO A 14 -13.61 -12.86 52.39
C PRO A 14 -12.63 -11.92 51.68
N PHE A 15 -12.49 -12.16 50.39
CA PHE A 15 -11.80 -11.34 49.41
C PHE A 15 -12.10 -9.85 49.63
N VAL A 16 -11.03 -9.10 49.93
CA VAL A 16 -10.96 -7.68 49.62
C VAL A 16 -11.05 -7.58 48.11
N PHE A 17 -12.22 -7.21 47.59
CA PHE A 17 -12.34 -6.69 46.24
C PHE A 17 -11.54 -5.39 46.18
N PHE A 18 -10.27 -5.49 45.79
CA PHE A 18 -9.58 -4.39 45.16
C PHE A 18 -10.38 -4.05 43.90
N SER A 19 -11.22 -3.03 43.97
CA SER A 19 -11.73 -2.42 42.76
C SER A 19 -10.52 -1.84 42.04
N CYS A 20 -10.08 -2.48 40.96
CA CYS A 20 -9.30 -1.76 39.95
C CYS A 20 -10.19 -0.60 39.51
N GLY A 21 -9.80 0.61 39.89
CA GLY A 21 -10.41 1.82 39.39
C GLY A 21 -10.29 1.79 37.88
N VAL A 22 -11.43 1.68 37.20
CA VAL A 22 -11.52 2.21 35.84
C VAL A 22 -11.41 3.71 36.06
N GLU A 23 -10.24 4.26 35.73
CA GLU A 23 -10.07 5.70 35.65
C GLU A 23 -11.16 6.24 34.72
N GLU A 24 -12.08 7.03 35.28
CA GLU A 24 -13.10 7.71 34.52
C GLU A 24 -12.37 8.63 33.55
N ILE A 25 -12.36 8.25 32.27
CA ILE A 25 -11.72 9.02 31.20
C ILE A 25 -12.49 10.34 31.09
N LYS A 26 -11.93 11.42 31.66
CA LYS A 26 -12.54 12.77 31.69
C LYS A 26 -12.34 13.54 30.39
N ASP A 27 -11.32 13.18 29.62
CA ASP A 27 -11.00 13.83 28.35
C ASP A 27 -11.77 13.19 27.18
N PRO A 28 -12.33 13.98 26.25
CA PRO A 28 -12.90 13.42 25.03
C PRO A 28 -11.81 12.70 24.22
N ARG A 29 -11.90 11.37 24.14
CA ARG A 29 -11.10 10.59 23.19
C ARG A 29 -11.75 10.71 21.82
N LEU A 30 -11.00 11.27 20.88
CA LEU A 30 -11.40 11.51 19.51
C LEU A 30 -10.68 10.51 18.60
N GLU A 31 -11.45 9.70 17.89
CA GLU A 31 -10.96 8.94 16.75
C GLU A 31 -11.63 9.52 15.50
N VAL A 32 -10.83 10.14 14.63
CA VAL A 32 -11.32 10.62 13.32
C VAL A 32 -11.00 9.58 12.28
N ALA A 33 -12.00 9.17 11.50
CA ALA A 33 -11.85 8.20 10.42
C ALA A 33 -12.68 8.64 9.21
N ILE A 34 -12.01 9.03 8.12
CA ILE A 34 -12.62 9.10 6.80
C ILE A 34 -12.84 7.66 6.33
N ILE A 35 -14.11 7.28 6.18
CA ILE A 35 -14.51 5.89 5.91
C ILE A 35 -14.25 5.49 4.46
N SER A 36 -14.17 6.45 3.55
CA SER A 36 -13.87 6.17 2.16
C SER A 36 -13.35 7.43 1.48
N PRO A 37 -12.10 7.46 0.99
CA PRO A 37 -11.08 6.42 1.10
C PRO A 37 -10.44 6.36 2.50
N ARG A 38 -9.91 5.18 2.85
CA ARG A 38 -9.39 4.85 4.18
C ARG A 38 -8.29 5.85 4.61
N VAL A 39 -8.43 6.46 5.78
CA VAL A 39 -7.35 7.22 6.42
C VAL A 39 -6.21 6.28 6.80
N ASN A 40 -4.97 6.65 6.48
CA ASN A 40 -3.82 5.98 7.07
C ASN A 40 -3.75 6.34 8.57
N PRO A 41 -3.97 5.38 9.48
CA PRO A 41 -4.08 5.66 10.92
C PRO A 41 -2.76 6.12 11.54
N THR A 42 -1.63 5.93 10.85
CA THR A 42 -0.29 6.33 11.32
C THR A 42 0.05 7.77 10.95
N THR A 43 -0.48 8.29 9.83
CA THR A 43 -0.14 9.63 9.33
C THR A 43 -1.28 10.65 9.42
N ALA A 44 -2.52 10.21 9.74
CA ALA A 44 -3.73 11.04 9.72
C ALA A 44 -3.95 11.74 8.36
N ARG A 45 -3.53 11.08 7.27
CA ARG A 45 -3.69 11.53 5.88
C ARG A 45 -4.71 10.66 5.13
N SER A 46 -5.47 11.27 4.24
CA SER A 46 -6.38 10.58 3.31
C SER A 46 -6.26 11.19 1.91
N ILE A 47 -6.59 10.42 0.88
CA ILE A 47 -6.44 10.83 -0.52
C ILE A 47 -7.75 10.59 -1.24
N VAL A 48 -8.46 11.62 -1.68
CA VAL A 48 -9.69 11.49 -2.47
C VAL A 48 -9.41 11.82 -3.93
N LEU A 49 -10.08 11.10 -4.83
CA LEU A 49 -10.08 11.50 -6.23
C LEU A 49 -10.89 12.79 -6.39
N LYS A 50 -10.43 13.67 -7.27
CA LYS A 50 -11.19 14.83 -7.72
C LYS A 50 -12.58 14.39 -8.22
N ASP A 51 -13.59 15.18 -7.90
CA ASP A 51 -15.02 14.94 -8.17
C ASP A 51 -15.62 13.69 -7.49
N GLN A 52 -14.82 12.92 -6.76
CA GLN A 52 -15.30 11.79 -5.97
C GLN A 52 -16.11 12.30 -4.79
N LYS A 53 -17.29 11.71 -4.61
CA LYS A 53 -18.13 11.95 -3.45
C LYS A 53 -17.65 11.11 -2.27
N PHE A 54 -17.46 11.76 -1.12
CA PHE A 54 -17.10 11.12 0.14
C PHE A 54 -17.78 11.83 1.33
N VAL A 55 -17.55 11.34 2.54
CA VAL A 55 -18.04 11.93 3.80
C VAL A 55 -16.94 11.94 4.85
N TYR A 56 -16.93 12.95 5.71
CA TYR A 56 -16.16 12.93 6.95
C TYR A 56 -16.95 12.23 8.05
N GLU A 57 -16.30 11.37 8.82
CA GLU A 57 -16.89 10.71 9.99
C GLU A 57 -15.94 10.75 11.19
N ALA A 58 -16.51 11.03 12.36
CA ALA A 58 -15.80 11.08 13.64
C ALA A 58 -16.46 10.13 14.64
N ARG A 59 -15.65 9.61 15.55
CA ARG A 59 -16.09 8.87 16.73
C ARG A 59 -15.62 9.62 17.97
N VAL A 60 -16.57 9.90 18.84
CA VAL A 60 -16.35 10.69 20.05
C VAL A 60 -16.78 9.89 21.27
N LYS A 61 -15.94 9.86 22.30
CA LYS A 61 -16.33 9.38 23.63
C LYS A 61 -16.16 10.51 24.64
N GLY A 62 -17.24 10.96 25.27
CA GLY A 62 -17.21 11.97 26.34
C GLY A 62 -17.45 13.43 25.91
N GLY A 63 -17.72 13.69 24.64
CA GLY A 63 -18.12 15.02 24.13
C GLY A 63 -19.64 15.15 23.95
N GLU A 64 -20.18 16.35 24.19
CA GLU A 64 -21.59 16.68 24.06
C GLU A 64 -21.95 16.95 22.58
N SER A 65 -23.01 16.32 22.07
CA SER A 65 -23.39 16.43 20.65
C SER A 65 -23.68 17.85 20.16
N SER A 66 -24.06 18.76 21.05
CA SER A 66 -24.28 20.19 20.73
C SER A 66 -22.99 20.95 20.43
N SER A 67 -21.83 20.38 20.77
CA SER A 67 -20.52 21.00 20.55
C SER A 67 -19.81 20.52 19.27
N TYR A 68 -20.37 19.50 18.60
CA TYR A 68 -19.69 18.87 17.47
C TYR A 68 -19.58 19.82 16.30
N LYS A 69 -18.38 19.89 15.70
CA LYS A 69 -18.11 20.75 14.57
C LYS A 69 -17.06 20.13 13.65
N TRP A 70 -17.40 20.01 12.38
CA TRP A 70 -16.45 19.78 11.30
C TRP A 70 -16.08 21.11 10.66
N LEU A 71 -14.78 21.34 10.54
CA LEU A 71 -14.20 22.44 9.77
C LEU A 71 -13.36 21.87 8.64
N VAL A 72 -13.42 22.50 7.47
CA VAL A 72 -12.45 22.31 6.38
C VAL A 72 -11.88 23.67 6.05
N ASP A 73 -10.56 23.81 6.11
CA ASP A 73 -9.87 25.07 5.86
C ASP A 73 -10.48 26.24 6.67
N ASP A 74 -10.77 25.94 7.93
CA ASP A 74 -11.44 26.79 8.94
C ASP A 74 -12.91 27.19 8.64
N GLU A 75 -13.52 26.67 7.56
CA GLU A 75 -14.94 26.81 7.28
C GLU A 75 -15.75 25.66 7.88
N GLN A 76 -16.83 25.99 8.61
CA GLN A 76 -17.70 24.98 9.21
C GLN A 76 -18.56 24.28 8.15
N ILE A 77 -18.40 22.96 8.01
CA ILE A 77 -19.15 22.16 7.03
C ILE A 77 -20.24 21.27 7.64
N ALA A 78 -20.16 20.93 8.93
CA ALA A 78 -21.17 20.11 9.61
C ALA A 78 -21.10 20.28 11.14
N THR A 79 -22.19 19.93 11.84
CA THR A 79 -22.27 19.93 13.32
C THR A 79 -22.67 18.56 13.89
N THR A 80 -22.45 17.51 13.11
CA THR A 80 -22.79 16.12 13.44
C THR A 80 -21.55 15.25 13.33
N LEU A 81 -21.60 14.03 13.87
CA LEU A 81 -20.48 13.08 13.78
C LEU A 81 -20.11 12.74 12.33
N ARG A 82 -21.07 12.85 11.41
CA ARG A 82 -20.90 12.60 9.98
C ARG A 82 -21.34 13.82 9.18
N SER A 83 -20.56 14.22 8.18
CA SER A 83 -20.92 15.29 7.25
C SER A 83 -21.93 14.82 6.19
N ASP A 84 -22.53 15.76 5.47
CA ASP A 84 -23.13 15.47 4.17
C ASP A 84 -22.06 15.01 3.16
N SER A 85 -22.51 14.53 2.01
CA SER A 85 -21.61 14.14 0.92
C SER A 85 -20.92 15.37 0.34
N ILE A 86 -19.58 15.31 0.28
CA ILE A 86 -18.70 16.35 -0.22
C ILE A 86 -17.94 15.82 -1.43
N SER A 87 -17.59 16.71 -2.35
CA SER A 87 -16.67 16.46 -3.46
C SER A 87 -15.85 17.73 -3.69
N TYR A 88 -14.59 17.57 -4.08
CA TYR A 88 -13.75 18.70 -4.47
C TYR A 88 -13.46 18.62 -5.96
N ASP A 89 -13.60 19.76 -6.64
CA ASP A 89 -13.39 19.94 -8.08
C ASP A 89 -11.95 20.38 -8.42
N THR A 90 -11.13 20.60 -7.40
CA THR A 90 -9.79 21.15 -7.48
C THR A 90 -8.83 20.30 -6.65
N GLU A 91 -7.66 20.02 -7.21
CA GLU A 91 -6.60 19.30 -6.51
C GLU A 91 -6.03 20.11 -5.35
N GLY A 92 -5.29 19.42 -4.49
CA GLY A 92 -4.51 20.01 -3.42
C GLY A 92 -5.01 19.62 -2.04
N PHE A 93 -4.45 20.31 -1.06
CA PHE A 93 -4.66 20.00 0.35
C PHE A 93 -5.98 20.57 0.86
N ARG A 94 -6.63 19.82 1.73
CA ARG A 94 -7.77 20.26 2.54
C ARG A 94 -7.50 19.85 3.97
N LYS A 95 -7.47 20.83 4.87
CA LYS A 95 -7.28 20.58 6.30
C LYS A 95 -8.63 20.41 6.96
N ALA A 96 -9.02 19.17 7.23
CA ALA A 96 -10.24 18.86 7.95
C ALA A 96 -9.97 18.78 9.45
N ARG A 97 -10.74 19.49 10.28
CA ARG A 97 -10.69 19.41 11.74
C ARG A 97 -12.06 19.06 12.28
N PHE A 98 -12.12 18.07 13.16
CA PHE A 98 -13.31 17.81 13.97
C PHE A 98 -13.07 18.29 15.40
N GLU A 99 -14.02 19.04 15.95
CA GLU A 99 -14.00 19.56 17.32
C GLU A 99 -15.18 18.98 18.11
N ALA A 100 -14.93 18.68 19.38
CA ALA A 100 -15.96 18.32 20.35
C ALA A 100 -15.57 18.78 21.75
N ALA A 101 -16.56 19.14 22.56
CA ALA A 101 -16.37 19.65 23.91
C ALA A 101 -17.37 19.05 24.90
N ASN A 102 -17.08 19.21 26.19
CA ASN A 102 -18.03 19.06 27.28
C ASN A 102 -17.86 20.24 28.27
N ASN A 103 -18.57 20.21 29.40
CA ASN A 103 -18.52 21.30 30.39
C ASN A 103 -17.12 21.57 31.01
N SER A 104 -16.11 20.77 30.72
CA SER A 104 -14.78 20.88 31.33
C SER A 104 -13.62 20.82 30.33
N TYR A 105 -13.83 20.31 29.13
CA TYR A 105 -12.76 20.03 28.16
C TYR A 105 -13.22 20.27 26.74
N GLU A 106 -12.30 20.75 25.90
CA GLU A 106 -12.42 20.82 24.45
C GLU A 106 -11.36 19.92 23.83
N GLY A 107 -11.71 19.21 22.77
CA GLY A 107 -10.80 18.38 22.00
C GLY A 107 -10.99 18.61 20.51
N SER A 108 -9.90 18.48 19.76
CA SER A 108 -9.95 18.47 18.31
C SER A 108 -9.07 17.37 17.73
N ALA A 109 -9.40 16.95 16.51
CA ALA A 109 -8.61 16.02 15.74
C ALA A 109 -8.59 16.50 14.28
N GLU A 110 -7.40 16.51 13.69
CA GLU A 110 -7.16 17.01 12.33
C GLU A 110 -6.82 15.85 11.40
N VAL A 111 -7.31 15.91 10.17
CA VAL A 111 -6.91 15.05 9.06
C VAL A 111 -6.56 15.94 7.87
N LEU A 112 -5.41 15.65 7.28
CA LEU A 112 -5.00 16.26 6.03
C LEU A 112 -5.51 15.41 4.87
N LEU A 113 -6.38 15.99 4.06
CA LEU A 113 -6.92 15.36 2.87
C LEU A 113 -6.19 15.89 1.64
N TYR A 114 -5.82 14.98 0.75
CA TYR A 114 -5.21 15.28 -0.54
C TYR A 114 -6.23 14.99 -1.61
N VAL A 115 -6.67 16.02 -2.32
CA VAL A 115 -7.50 15.85 -3.50
C VAL A 115 -6.56 15.68 -4.68
N VAL A 116 -6.65 14.53 -5.35
CA VAL A 116 -5.77 14.18 -6.47
C VAL A 116 -6.59 13.84 -7.70
N GLU A 117 -6.12 14.21 -8.88
CA GLU A 117 -6.75 13.83 -10.14
C GLU A 117 -6.39 12.40 -10.56
N ARG A 118 -5.24 11.88 -10.07
CA ARG A 118 -4.62 10.66 -10.57
C ARG A 118 -4.20 9.71 -9.44
N ALA A 119 -4.92 8.59 -9.34
CA ALA A 119 -4.57 7.51 -8.42
C ALA A 119 -4.95 6.14 -9.01
N ALA A 120 -3.96 5.31 -9.32
CA ALA A 120 -4.18 3.98 -9.88
C ALA A 120 -4.35 2.94 -8.77
N SER A 121 -5.59 2.54 -8.50
CA SER A 121 -5.95 1.42 -7.62
C SER A 121 -6.38 0.16 -8.38
N PHE A 122 -6.44 0.20 -9.71
CA PHE A 122 -6.88 -0.89 -10.60
C PHE A 122 -8.34 -1.36 -10.41
N GLU A 123 -9.08 -0.79 -9.47
CA GLU A 123 -10.50 -1.09 -9.21
C GLU A 123 -11.43 -0.63 -10.34
N ASP A 124 -11.00 0.32 -11.16
CA ASP A 124 -11.70 0.77 -12.36
C ASP A 124 -11.61 -0.21 -13.54
N LEU A 125 -10.80 -1.26 -13.41
CA LEU A 125 -10.57 -2.28 -14.43
C LEU A 125 -11.30 -3.58 -14.08
N PRO A 126 -12.47 -3.88 -14.66
CA PRO A 126 -13.25 -5.04 -14.25
C PRO A 126 -12.54 -6.38 -14.55
N LEU A 127 -12.52 -7.26 -13.56
CA LEU A 127 -12.03 -8.64 -13.66
C LEU A 127 -13.04 -9.62 -13.07
N ALA A 128 -13.06 -10.85 -13.57
CA ALA A 128 -13.70 -11.96 -12.88
C ALA A 128 -12.93 -12.30 -11.59
N GLU A 129 -13.57 -12.96 -10.62
CA GLU A 129 -12.86 -13.41 -9.41
C GLU A 129 -11.72 -14.37 -9.78
N ASN A 130 -10.55 -14.16 -9.16
CA ASN A 130 -9.36 -14.98 -9.32
C ASN A 130 -8.89 -15.07 -10.80
N SER A 131 -8.82 -13.92 -11.46
CA SER A 131 -8.40 -13.76 -12.84
C SER A 131 -7.40 -12.61 -13.01
N PHE A 132 -6.85 -12.49 -14.20
CA PHE A 132 -5.88 -11.48 -14.56
C PHE A 132 -6.06 -11.05 -16.02
N TRP A 133 -5.50 -9.89 -16.33
CA TRP A 133 -5.27 -9.41 -17.68
C TRP A 133 -3.78 -9.11 -17.84
N ALA A 134 -3.18 -9.70 -18.87
CA ALA A 134 -1.75 -9.56 -19.18
C ALA A 134 -1.51 -9.18 -20.65
N GLY A 135 -2.53 -8.71 -21.36
CA GLY A 135 -2.44 -8.31 -22.77
C GLY A 135 -3.65 -8.74 -23.60
N VAL A 136 -3.58 -8.48 -24.90
CA VAL A 136 -4.60 -8.85 -25.89
C VAL A 136 -4.25 -10.18 -26.56
N ASP A 137 -5.24 -10.84 -27.18
CA ASP A 137 -5.11 -12.16 -27.81
C ASP A 137 -4.15 -12.23 -29.02
N ASN A 138 -3.46 -11.14 -29.34
CA ASN A 138 -2.50 -11.05 -30.44
C ASN A 138 -1.07 -11.06 -29.91
N ALA A 139 -0.37 -12.17 -30.15
CA ALA A 139 0.96 -12.42 -29.64
C ALA A 139 1.94 -11.25 -29.86
N GLY A 140 2.58 -10.79 -28.79
CA GLY A 140 3.59 -9.71 -28.84
C GLY A 140 3.07 -8.31 -29.15
N THR A 141 1.75 -8.07 -29.09
CA THR A 141 1.17 -6.74 -29.34
C THR A 141 1.49 -5.78 -28.21
N VAL A 142 2.04 -4.62 -28.54
CA VAL A 142 2.21 -3.49 -27.60
C VAL A 142 0.89 -2.73 -27.49
N SER A 143 0.47 -2.47 -26.26
CA SER A 143 -0.78 -1.79 -25.92
C SER A 143 -0.60 -0.89 -24.70
N THR A 144 -1.64 -0.12 -24.39
CA THR A 144 -1.70 0.72 -23.19
C THR A 144 -3.08 0.52 -22.57
N PHE A 145 -3.12 0.44 -21.24
CA PHE A 145 -4.35 0.51 -20.45
C PHE A 145 -4.23 1.65 -19.44
N THR A 146 -5.35 2.05 -18.85
CA THR A 146 -5.38 3.17 -17.90
C THR A 146 -6.08 2.74 -16.64
N SER A 147 -5.48 3.02 -15.48
CA SER A 147 -6.16 2.95 -14.18
C SER A 147 -6.05 4.29 -13.49
N GLY A 148 -7.17 4.84 -13.02
CA GLY A 148 -7.19 6.07 -12.24
C GLY A 148 -6.54 7.25 -12.96
N ASN A 149 -6.80 7.36 -14.27
CA ASN A 149 -6.18 8.31 -15.19
C ASN A 149 -4.66 8.17 -15.36
N ILE A 150 -4.03 7.06 -14.97
CA ILE A 150 -2.59 6.83 -15.19
C ILE A 150 -2.40 5.78 -16.29
N PRO A 151 -1.62 6.06 -17.35
CA PRO A 151 -1.35 5.10 -18.43
C PRO A 151 -0.30 4.07 -18.02
N PHE A 152 -0.51 2.81 -18.41
CA PHE A 152 0.40 1.69 -18.20
C PHE A 152 0.66 0.98 -19.52
N SER A 153 1.93 0.79 -19.88
CA SER A 153 2.32 0.00 -21.06
C SER A 153 2.16 -1.49 -20.80
N ASN A 154 1.79 -2.22 -21.83
CA ASN A 154 1.71 -3.68 -21.82
C ASN A 154 2.23 -4.21 -23.15
N THR A 155 3.00 -5.30 -23.10
CA THR A 155 3.28 -6.13 -24.26
C THR A 155 2.71 -7.52 -24.03
N SER A 156 1.80 -7.94 -24.90
CA SER A 156 1.06 -9.20 -24.76
C SER A 156 2.00 -10.42 -24.88
N PRO A 157 1.68 -11.55 -24.23
CA PRO A 157 2.48 -12.77 -24.33
C PRO A 157 2.72 -13.19 -25.79
N LYS A 158 3.88 -13.75 -26.09
CA LYS A 158 4.21 -14.44 -27.34
C LYS A 158 4.33 -15.93 -27.05
N ASP A 159 4.17 -16.80 -28.05
CA ASP A 159 4.16 -18.27 -27.91
C ASP A 159 5.29 -18.87 -27.02
N THR A 160 6.43 -18.19 -26.90
CA THR A 160 7.58 -18.61 -26.07
C THR A 160 7.94 -17.62 -24.95
N ILE A 161 7.24 -16.49 -24.82
CA ILE A 161 7.60 -15.42 -23.86
C ILE A 161 6.32 -14.89 -23.21
N ASP A 162 6.23 -14.95 -21.87
CA ASP A 162 5.12 -14.35 -21.11
C ASP A 162 5.02 -12.81 -21.34
N TYR A 163 3.95 -12.16 -20.87
CA TYR A 163 3.78 -10.71 -21.03
C TYR A 163 4.99 -9.91 -20.56
N LEU A 164 5.18 -8.70 -21.09
CA LEU A 164 6.17 -7.74 -20.59
C LEU A 164 5.46 -6.47 -20.14
N GLU A 165 6.13 -5.73 -19.25
CA GLU A 165 5.67 -4.48 -18.66
C GLU A 165 4.54 -4.70 -17.65
N PHE A 166 3.40 -4.03 -17.79
CA PHE A 166 2.34 -4.04 -16.80
C PHE A 166 1.14 -4.88 -17.24
N GLY A 167 0.42 -5.41 -16.27
CA GLY A 167 -0.94 -5.94 -16.40
C GLY A 167 -1.70 -5.68 -15.10
N TYR A 168 -2.83 -6.36 -14.91
CA TYR A 168 -3.57 -6.28 -13.65
C TYR A 168 -4.21 -7.64 -13.29
N SER A 169 -4.41 -7.88 -11.99
CA SER A 169 -4.86 -9.17 -11.45
C SER A 169 -5.63 -8.98 -10.16
N ASN A 170 -6.46 -9.95 -9.80
CA ASN A 170 -7.05 -10.08 -8.45
C ASN A 170 -6.79 -11.45 -7.82
N ILE A 171 -5.78 -12.17 -8.31
CA ILE A 171 -5.41 -13.50 -7.81
C ILE A 171 -4.65 -13.36 -6.49
N THR A 172 -5.15 -13.94 -5.41
CA THR A 172 -4.51 -13.85 -4.08
C THR A 172 -4.06 -15.19 -3.51
N ASP A 173 -4.36 -16.28 -4.21
CA ASP A 173 -3.84 -17.60 -3.88
C ASP A 173 -2.37 -17.74 -4.31
N SER A 174 -1.49 -17.32 -3.42
CA SER A 174 -0.03 -17.40 -3.57
C SER A 174 0.55 -18.82 -3.38
N THR A 175 -0.29 -19.82 -3.10
CA THR A 175 0.14 -21.21 -2.89
C THR A 175 -0.05 -22.07 -4.14
N ASN A 176 -0.91 -21.65 -5.06
CA ASN A 176 -1.17 -22.37 -6.30
C ASN A 176 -0.15 -21.98 -7.38
N VAL A 177 0.57 -22.98 -7.87
CA VAL A 177 1.59 -22.84 -8.92
C VAL A 177 1.07 -22.23 -10.20
N ASN A 178 -0.20 -22.49 -10.54
CA ASN A 178 -0.81 -21.96 -11.76
C ASN A 178 -1.03 -20.44 -11.68
N TYR A 179 -0.92 -19.86 -10.50
CA TYR A 179 -1.12 -18.45 -10.24
C TYR A 179 0.18 -17.70 -9.90
N ALA A 180 1.32 -18.40 -9.85
CA ALA A 180 2.58 -17.81 -9.44
C ALA A 180 2.99 -16.59 -10.30
N ASN A 181 2.72 -16.65 -11.60
CA ASN A 181 3.08 -15.61 -12.58
C ASN A 181 2.27 -14.32 -12.46
N TYR A 182 1.03 -14.41 -11.98
CA TYR A 182 0.03 -13.33 -12.04
C TYR A 182 -0.58 -12.99 -10.68
N GLY A 183 -0.14 -13.65 -9.61
CA GLY A 183 -0.61 -13.42 -8.25
C GLY A 183 0.18 -12.32 -7.52
N VAL A 184 -0.25 -12.07 -6.28
CA VAL A 184 0.48 -11.30 -5.26
C VAL A 184 0.78 -12.20 -4.06
N PHE A 185 1.99 -12.11 -3.53
CA PHE A 185 2.38 -12.84 -2.33
C PHE A 185 2.00 -12.05 -1.08
N GLN A 186 0.96 -12.51 -0.38
CA GLN A 186 0.50 -11.89 0.85
C GLN A 186 0.00 -12.92 1.87
N LEU A 187 0.13 -12.61 3.16
CA LEU A 187 -0.40 -13.44 4.26
C LEU A 187 -1.93 -13.39 4.36
N ILE A 188 -2.52 -12.23 4.05
CA ILE A 188 -3.97 -12.00 4.15
C ILE A 188 -4.47 -11.62 2.77
N ALA A 189 -5.31 -12.47 2.18
CA ALA A 189 -5.89 -12.22 0.87
C ALA A 189 -6.82 -10.99 0.88
N SER A 190 -6.61 -10.08 -0.08
CA SER A 190 -7.59 -9.08 -0.50
C SER A 190 -8.40 -9.58 -1.70
N ARG A 191 -9.51 -8.91 -2.05
CA ARG A 191 -10.26 -9.16 -3.30
C ARG A 191 -10.13 -8.01 -4.30
N ASN A 192 -9.19 -7.12 -4.02
CA ASN A 192 -8.95 -5.94 -4.83
C ASN A 192 -8.17 -6.36 -6.07
N ASN A 193 -8.40 -5.63 -7.15
CA ASN A 193 -7.49 -5.64 -8.27
C ASN A 193 -6.19 -4.94 -7.89
N TYR A 194 -5.11 -5.31 -8.56
CA TYR A 194 -3.80 -4.68 -8.38
C TYR A 194 -2.99 -4.82 -9.68
N GLY A 195 -1.96 -3.99 -9.82
CA GLY A 195 -1.03 -4.05 -10.93
C GLY A 195 -0.03 -5.20 -10.79
N ILE A 196 0.21 -5.89 -11.89
CA ILE A 196 1.31 -6.87 -12.01
C ILE A 196 2.37 -6.30 -12.94
N ALA A 197 3.63 -6.54 -12.64
CA ALA A 197 4.74 -6.05 -13.45
C ALA A 197 5.72 -7.19 -13.75
N ARG A 198 6.14 -7.29 -15.02
CA ARG A 198 7.26 -8.10 -15.46
C ARG A 198 8.25 -7.22 -16.21
N THR A 199 9.49 -7.17 -15.74
CA THR A 199 10.55 -6.44 -16.42
C THR A 199 11.26 -7.34 -17.43
N PRO A 200 11.91 -6.77 -18.47
CA PRO A 200 12.90 -7.49 -19.26
C PRO A 200 14.01 -8.07 -18.38
N GLU A 201 14.80 -8.99 -18.92
CA GLU A 201 15.92 -9.64 -18.19
C GLU A 201 17.00 -8.67 -17.67
N SER A 202 17.03 -7.45 -18.20
CA SER A 202 17.85 -6.35 -17.69
C SER A 202 17.41 -5.85 -16.31
N GLY A 203 16.23 -6.27 -15.83
CA GLY A 203 15.65 -5.85 -14.56
C GLY A 203 14.95 -4.49 -14.60
N LYS A 204 15.00 -3.76 -15.72
CA LYS A 204 14.54 -2.37 -15.81
C LYS A 204 13.22 -2.22 -16.55
N LEU A 205 12.24 -1.59 -15.92
CA LEU A 205 10.94 -1.25 -16.50
C LEU A 205 10.67 0.24 -16.32
N LYS A 206 10.35 0.92 -17.42
CA LYS A 206 10.02 2.34 -17.42
C LYS A 206 8.51 2.52 -17.55
N MET A 207 8.00 3.49 -16.81
CA MET A 207 6.62 3.94 -16.86
C MET A 207 6.64 5.45 -17.13
N MET A 208 6.17 5.86 -18.31
CA MET A 208 6.09 7.27 -18.67
C MET A 208 4.70 7.82 -18.36
N PHE A 209 4.66 9.01 -17.77
CA PHE A 209 3.44 9.77 -17.57
C PHE A 209 3.14 10.63 -18.80
N ASP A 210 1.91 11.11 -18.92
CA ASP A 210 1.47 12.06 -19.95
C ASP A 210 1.79 13.53 -19.61
N GLY A 211 2.56 13.75 -18.54
CA GLY A 211 2.96 15.05 -18.02
C GLY A 211 4.07 14.93 -16.98
N GLU A 212 4.40 16.05 -16.35
CA GLU A 212 5.29 16.08 -15.19
C GLU A 212 4.45 16.06 -13.92
N TYR A 213 4.75 15.12 -13.02
CA TYR A 213 4.02 14.93 -11.77
C TYR A 213 4.98 14.71 -10.61
N SER A 214 4.53 15.04 -9.40
CA SER A 214 5.21 14.65 -8.16
C SER A 214 4.57 13.35 -7.63
N PRO A 215 5.25 12.19 -7.74
CA PRO A 215 4.71 10.92 -7.25
C PRO A 215 4.68 10.95 -5.73
N MET A 216 3.51 10.79 -5.13
CA MET A 216 3.38 10.85 -3.66
C MET A 216 3.76 9.53 -3.02
N SER A 217 3.14 8.45 -3.49
CA SER A 217 3.37 7.11 -2.95
C SER A 217 2.94 6.03 -3.93
N ILE A 218 3.41 4.82 -3.66
CA ILE A 218 2.99 3.60 -4.34
C ILE A 218 3.05 2.44 -3.33
N GLU A 219 2.09 1.53 -3.38
CA GLU A 219 2.19 0.26 -2.67
C GLU A 219 2.88 -0.77 -3.56
N VAL A 220 3.86 -1.47 -3.01
CA VAL A 220 4.57 -2.54 -3.72
C VAL A 220 4.46 -3.84 -2.95
N ALA A 221 4.32 -4.94 -3.67
CA ALA A 221 4.29 -6.27 -3.09
C ALA A 221 5.10 -7.25 -3.93
N ASN A 222 5.42 -8.36 -3.30
CA ASN A 222 6.19 -9.41 -3.92
C ASN A 222 5.30 -10.31 -4.77
N ASN A 223 5.87 -10.84 -5.86
CA ASN A 223 5.19 -11.81 -6.70
C ASN A 223 5.41 -13.25 -6.17
N PRO A 224 4.40 -14.15 -6.18
CA PRO A 224 4.56 -15.48 -5.62
C PRO A 224 5.64 -16.32 -6.30
N LEU A 225 5.86 -16.17 -7.62
CA LEU A 225 6.93 -16.90 -8.31
C LEU A 225 8.31 -16.56 -7.74
N VAL A 226 8.59 -15.28 -7.47
CA VAL A 226 9.86 -14.82 -6.87
C VAL A 226 10.09 -15.50 -5.51
N VAL A 227 9.04 -15.56 -4.67
CA VAL A 227 9.09 -16.16 -3.34
C VAL A 227 9.26 -17.67 -3.38
N GLN A 228 8.46 -18.35 -4.19
CA GLN A 228 8.50 -19.80 -4.34
C GLN A 228 9.85 -20.27 -4.87
N THR A 229 10.40 -19.53 -5.85
CA THR A 229 11.76 -19.77 -6.35
C THR A 229 12.79 -19.59 -5.22
N ALA A 230 12.60 -18.60 -4.32
CA ALA A 230 13.59 -18.30 -3.29
C ALA A 230 13.65 -19.39 -2.23
N ARG A 231 12.50 -20.02 -1.98
CA ARG A 231 12.35 -21.19 -1.12
C ARG A 231 12.89 -22.47 -1.75
N GLY A 232 12.93 -22.53 -3.08
CA GLY A 232 13.20 -23.76 -3.82
C GLY A 232 11.98 -24.67 -3.86
N ASP A 233 10.78 -24.10 -3.91
CA ASP A 233 9.53 -24.86 -3.95
C ASP A 233 9.35 -25.60 -5.29
N PHE A 234 10.00 -25.13 -6.36
CA PHE A 234 9.98 -25.72 -7.71
C PHE A 234 11.36 -25.68 -8.37
N ASP A 235 11.68 -26.70 -9.17
CA ASP A 235 12.74 -26.63 -10.17
C ASP A 235 12.21 -25.84 -11.36
N ILE A 236 12.66 -24.59 -11.52
CA ILE A 236 12.35 -23.82 -12.73
C ILE A 236 13.45 -24.12 -13.76
N TYR A 237 13.03 -24.72 -14.86
CA TYR A 237 13.84 -24.91 -16.06
C TYR A 237 13.50 -23.78 -17.03
N GLU A 238 14.43 -22.86 -17.25
CA GLU A 238 14.42 -21.98 -18.43
C GLU A 238 14.75 -22.83 -19.68
N GLU A 239 14.38 -22.36 -20.88
CA GLU A 239 14.55 -23.09 -22.16
C GLU A 239 16.00 -23.56 -22.44
N ASP A 240 16.99 -22.98 -21.75
CA ASP A 240 18.43 -23.20 -21.96
C ASP A 240 19.14 -24.03 -20.85
N ASP A 241 18.42 -24.86 -20.08
CA ASP A 241 19.00 -25.78 -19.07
C ASP A 241 19.72 -25.06 -17.91
N THR A 242 19.50 -23.74 -17.75
CA THR A 242 19.92 -23.00 -16.56
C THR A 242 18.94 -23.29 -15.42
N THR A 243 19.40 -24.03 -14.43
CA THR A 243 18.63 -24.31 -13.22
C THR A 243 18.52 -23.02 -12.40
N ILE A 244 17.31 -22.47 -12.25
CA ILE A 244 17.11 -21.37 -11.32
C ILE A 244 17.27 -21.91 -9.91
N VAL A 245 18.34 -21.49 -9.24
CA VAL A 245 18.70 -21.98 -7.91
C VAL A 245 18.00 -21.16 -6.84
N SER A 246 17.47 -21.85 -5.82
CA SER A 246 16.92 -21.21 -4.62
C SER A 246 17.93 -20.25 -3.96
N PHE A 247 17.43 -19.39 -3.08
CA PHE A 247 18.30 -18.44 -2.40
C PHE A 247 19.30 -19.17 -1.50
N ALA A 248 20.56 -18.75 -1.56
CA ALA A 248 21.64 -19.08 -0.65
C ALA A 248 21.84 -17.95 0.37
N ASN A 249 22.65 -18.19 1.40
CA ASN A 249 22.98 -17.15 2.36
C ASN A 249 23.64 -15.95 1.65
N GLY A 250 23.10 -14.75 1.87
CA GLY A 250 23.54 -13.51 1.23
C GLY A 250 22.71 -13.10 0.02
N ASP A 251 21.79 -13.96 -0.45
CA ASP A 251 20.94 -13.62 -1.59
C ASP A 251 19.84 -12.61 -1.22
N PHE A 252 19.52 -11.73 -2.16
CA PHE A 252 18.51 -10.69 -2.00
C PHE A 252 17.79 -10.38 -3.31
N TYR A 253 16.58 -9.81 -3.18
CA TYR A 253 15.75 -9.29 -4.25
C TYR A 253 15.07 -8.02 -3.77
N ASN A 254 15.48 -6.89 -4.33
CA ASN A 254 14.96 -5.57 -4.00
C ASN A 254 14.33 -4.94 -5.23
N LEU A 255 13.24 -4.20 -5.01
CA LEU A 255 12.69 -3.30 -6.01
C LEU A 255 13.18 -1.89 -5.74
N GLU A 256 13.84 -1.29 -6.72
CA GLU A 256 14.29 0.09 -6.67
C GLU A 256 13.43 0.96 -7.58
N ILE A 257 13.07 2.15 -7.10
CA ILE A 257 12.28 3.13 -7.84
C ILE A 257 13.08 4.43 -7.93
N ARG A 258 13.23 4.93 -9.15
CA ARG A 258 13.78 6.26 -9.45
C ARG A 258 12.77 7.08 -10.23
N GLY A 259 12.84 8.39 -10.09
CA GLY A 259 12.13 9.32 -10.96
C GLY A 259 12.81 9.42 -12.31
N LEU A 260 12.05 9.49 -13.40
CA LEU A 260 12.56 9.80 -14.74
C LEU A 260 12.39 11.29 -15.03
N LEU A 261 13.50 12.01 -15.26
CA LEU A 261 13.48 13.42 -15.66
C LEU A 261 13.20 13.57 -17.17
N ASP A 262 13.59 12.56 -17.94
CA ASP A 262 13.31 12.37 -19.35
C ASP A 262 13.34 10.86 -19.68
N ASP A 263 13.25 10.49 -20.95
CA ASP A 263 13.22 9.07 -21.39
C ASP A 263 14.47 8.27 -20.98
N THR A 264 15.56 8.93 -20.59
CA THR A 264 16.88 8.33 -20.36
C THR A 264 17.52 8.72 -19.02
N THR A 265 17.17 9.86 -18.45
CA THR A 265 17.80 10.41 -17.24
C THR A 265 16.94 10.14 -16.01
N THR A 266 17.55 9.60 -14.96
CA THR A 266 16.90 9.35 -13.67
C THR A 266 17.34 10.34 -12.60
N THR A 267 16.52 10.51 -11.56
CA THR A 267 16.91 11.15 -10.30
C THR A 267 18.06 10.39 -9.62
N GLU A 268 18.87 11.10 -8.83
CA GLU A 268 19.90 10.47 -7.98
C GLU A 268 19.26 9.67 -6.83
N THR A 269 18.16 10.18 -6.26
CA THR A 269 17.35 9.53 -5.23
C THR A 269 16.86 8.15 -5.68
N VAL A 270 17.00 7.17 -4.79
CA VAL A 270 16.50 5.79 -4.96
C VAL A 270 15.63 5.44 -3.78
N ILE A 271 14.41 4.98 -4.07
CA ILE A 271 13.55 4.35 -3.09
C ILE A 271 13.71 2.83 -3.23
N SER A 272 14.23 2.15 -2.21
CA SER A 272 14.54 0.72 -2.25
C SER A 272 13.64 -0.08 -1.32
N SER A 273 12.96 -1.08 -1.88
CA SER A 273 12.03 -1.97 -1.19
C SER A 273 12.60 -3.39 -1.15
N PRO A 274 13.04 -3.90 0.01
CA PRO A 274 13.48 -5.28 0.13
C PRO A 274 12.27 -6.23 0.09
N LEU A 275 12.21 -7.09 -0.93
CA LEU A 275 11.08 -8.02 -1.13
C LEU A 275 11.40 -9.44 -0.68
N VAL A 276 12.64 -9.90 -0.91
CA VAL A 276 13.15 -11.19 -0.40
C VAL A 276 14.61 -11.03 0.00
N SER A 277 15.00 -11.61 1.12
CA SER A 277 16.41 -11.82 1.44
C SER A 277 16.63 -13.11 2.20
N LYS A 278 17.83 -13.68 2.09
CA LYS A 278 18.24 -14.84 2.87
C LYS A 278 19.52 -14.53 3.64
N SER A 279 19.42 -14.58 4.96
CA SER A 279 20.56 -14.45 5.86
C SER A 279 20.66 -15.70 6.72
N SER A 280 21.82 -16.35 6.66
CA SER A 280 22.04 -17.73 7.13
C SER A 280 20.94 -18.67 6.61
N ASN A 281 20.22 -19.33 7.52
CA ASN A 281 19.13 -20.26 7.20
C ASN A 281 17.74 -19.62 7.31
N ILE A 282 17.66 -18.28 7.42
CA ILE A 282 16.39 -17.56 7.56
C ILE A 282 16.09 -16.85 6.24
N LEU A 283 14.95 -17.19 5.63
CA LEU A 283 14.39 -16.48 4.49
C LEU A 283 13.40 -15.43 5.01
N THR A 284 13.71 -14.16 4.76
CA THR A 284 12.81 -13.04 5.03
C THR A 284 12.06 -12.72 3.75
N VAL A 285 10.73 -12.73 3.82
CA VAL A 285 9.85 -12.46 2.67
C VAL A 285 8.90 -11.34 3.03
N GLN A 286 8.86 -10.31 2.19
CA GLN A 286 7.83 -9.30 2.25
C GLN A 286 6.48 -9.93 1.87
N ASN A 287 5.55 -9.96 2.83
CA ASN A 287 4.32 -10.74 2.76
C ASN A 287 3.06 -9.88 2.98
N SER A 288 3.21 -8.58 2.77
CA SER A 288 2.15 -7.58 2.71
C SER A 288 2.55 -6.49 1.71
N TRP A 289 1.59 -5.66 1.34
CA TRP A 289 1.86 -4.40 0.66
C TRP A 289 2.80 -3.51 1.50
N LEU A 290 3.83 -2.98 0.86
CA LEU A 290 4.71 -1.95 1.41
C LEU A 290 4.36 -0.62 0.75
N ASN A 291 3.86 0.31 1.54
CA ASN A 291 3.70 1.68 1.06
C ASN A 291 5.07 2.36 0.99
N GLN A 292 5.47 2.78 -0.20
CA GLN A 292 6.67 3.56 -0.47
C GLN A 292 6.30 5.02 -0.66
N GLU A 293 6.95 5.89 0.13
CA GLU A 293 6.86 7.33 -0.07
C GLU A 293 7.80 7.73 -1.22
N LEU A 294 7.22 8.34 -2.26
CA LEU A 294 7.93 8.69 -3.49
C LEU A 294 8.17 10.20 -3.62
N ILE A 295 7.64 11.00 -2.70
CA ILE A 295 7.61 12.46 -2.84
C ILE A 295 8.98 13.11 -2.94
N THR A 296 10.01 12.43 -2.42
CA THR A 296 11.42 12.84 -2.49
C THR A 296 12.05 12.65 -3.87
N LEU A 297 11.36 12.01 -4.81
CA LEU A 297 11.75 11.96 -6.22
C LEU A 297 11.49 13.30 -6.94
N GLY A 298 10.58 14.12 -6.40
CA GLY A 298 10.20 15.41 -6.97
C GLY A 298 9.43 15.32 -8.27
N LEU A 299 9.47 16.42 -9.02
CA LEU A 299 8.75 16.57 -10.27
C LEU A 299 9.44 15.75 -11.38
N VAL A 300 8.74 14.74 -11.90
CA VAL A 300 9.28 13.75 -12.85
C VAL A 300 8.29 13.44 -13.97
N LYS A 301 8.79 12.96 -15.11
CA LYS A 301 8.01 12.52 -16.28
C LYS A 301 7.62 11.04 -16.23
N GLY A 302 8.09 10.31 -15.23
CA GLY A 302 7.86 8.88 -15.13
C GLY A 302 8.59 8.24 -13.96
N LEU A 303 8.48 6.93 -13.87
CA LEU A 303 9.20 6.09 -12.90
C LEU A 303 10.01 5.02 -13.64
N GLU A 304 11.24 4.78 -13.18
CA GLU A 304 12.02 3.60 -13.53
C GLU A 304 12.00 2.63 -12.34
N PHE A 305 11.47 1.44 -12.58
CA PHE A 305 11.51 0.30 -11.68
C PHE A 305 12.72 -0.56 -12.06
N THR A 306 13.60 -0.82 -11.10
CA THR A 306 14.76 -1.69 -11.28
C THR A 306 14.73 -2.82 -10.27
N ILE A 307 14.81 -4.06 -10.75
CA ILE A 307 15.05 -5.22 -9.90
C ILE A 307 16.56 -5.29 -9.63
N ASN A 308 16.93 -5.08 -8.37
CA ASN A 308 18.30 -5.24 -7.88
C ASN A 308 18.38 -6.54 -7.10
N THR A 309 19.13 -7.52 -7.60
CA THR A 309 19.22 -8.87 -7.03
C THR A 309 20.62 -9.44 -7.11
N SER A 310 20.96 -10.35 -6.19
CA SER A 310 22.19 -11.15 -6.25
C SER A 310 22.14 -12.24 -7.32
N LYS A 311 20.97 -12.57 -7.88
CA LYS A 311 20.78 -13.61 -8.89
C LYS A 311 21.02 -13.09 -10.29
N VAL A 312 22.29 -12.79 -10.57
CA VAL A 312 22.77 -12.36 -11.89
C VAL A 312 23.85 -13.32 -12.38
N ASP A 313 23.90 -13.54 -13.69
CA ASP A 313 24.99 -14.30 -14.30
C ASP A 313 26.26 -13.43 -14.47
N SER A 314 27.30 -14.01 -15.07
CA SER A 314 28.58 -13.33 -15.32
C SER A 314 28.48 -12.19 -16.35
N THR A 315 27.40 -12.12 -17.12
CA THR A 315 27.13 -11.07 -18.11
C THR A 315 26.26 -9.94 -17.55
N GLY A 316 25.75 -10.11 -16.33
CA GLY A 316 24.87 -9.15 -15.65
C GLY A 316 23.39 -9.33 -15.98
N VAL A 317 23.01 -10.45 -16.61
CA VAL A 317 21.62 -10.82 -16.88
C VAL A 317 21.02 -11.43 -15.61
N ILE A 318 19.79 -11.02 -15.26
CA ILE A 318 19.08 -11.59 -14.11
C ILE A 318 18.65 -13.01 -14.45
N THR A 319 19.08 -13.99 -13.65
CA THR A 319 18.77 -15.43 -13.82
C THR A 319 17.61 -15.88 -12.93
N TYR A 320 16.68 -14.96 -12.68
CA TYR A 320 15.64 -15.08 -11.68
C TYR A 320 14.35 -14.43 -12.17
N PRO A 321 13.16 -14.84 -11.68
CA PRO A 321 11.91 -14.20 -12.08
C PRO A 321 11.95 -12.68 -11.86
N THR A 322 11.73 -11.92 -12.93
CA THR A 322 11.81 -10.45 -12.93
C THR A 322 10.44 -9.79 -12.73
N ARG A 323 9.80 -10.06 -11.59
CA ARG A 323 8.39 -9.66 -11.34
C ARG A 323 8.18 -8.96 -10.01
N PHE A 324 7.16 -8.12 -9.95
CA PHE A 324 6.66 -7.49 -8.73
C PHE A 324 5.19 -7.07 -8.92
N ASN A 325 4.55 -6.62 -7.85
CA ASN A 325 3.19 -6.11 -7.88
C ASN A 325 3.16 -4.66 -7.38
N ILE A 326 2.23 -3.88 -7.91
CA ILE A 326 1.99 -2.48 -7.52
C ILE A 326 0.51 -2.25 -7.24
N ASP A 327 0.21 -1.31 -6.36
CA ASP A 327 -1.14 -0.80 -6.11
C ASP A 327 -1.06 0.66 -5.63
N ASN A 328 -2.17 1.36 -5.69
CA ASN A 328 -2.36 2.70 -5.11
C ASN A 328 -1.24 3.70 -5.47
N LEU A 329 -0.83 3.76 -6.75
CA LEU A 329 0.10 4.79 -7.23
C LEU A 329 -0.63 6.14 -7.27
N ILE A 330 -0.13 7.12 -6.52
CA ILE A 330 -0.71 8.47 -6.45
C ILE A 330 0.25 9.48 -7.08
N LEU A 331 -0.28 10.26 -8.02
CA LEU A 331 0.45 11.34 -8.68
C LEU A 331 -0.18 12.69 -8.33
N LEU A 332 0.65 13.68 -8.05
CA LEU A 332 0.22 15.04 -7.75
C LEU A 332 0.59 15.95 -8.92
N ASN A 333 -0.39 16.74 -9.35
CA ASN A 333 -0.20 17.81 -10.31
C ASN A 333 0.03 19.14 -9.58
N ASP A 334 1.20 19.28 -8.97
CA ASP A 334 1.53 20.39 -8.07
C ASP A 334 2.64 21.29 -8.63
N GLY A 335 3.13 21.04 -9.85
CA GLY A 335 4.28 21.76 -10.40
C GLY A 335 5.57 21.64 -9.58
N GLY A 336 5.67 20.65 -8.67
CA GLY A 336 6.80 20.47 -7.76
C GLY A 336 6.73 21.31 -6.47
N GLU A 337 5.61 21.98 -6.18
CA GLU A 337 5.47 22.84 -5.01
C GLU A 337 5.43 22.06 -3.68
N ILE A 338 4.99 20.80 -3.66
CA ILE A 338 4.81 20.02 -2.43
C ILE A 338 6.13 19.76 -1.68
N ILE A 339 7.26 19.65 -2.39
CA ILE A 339 8.56 19.49 -1.74
C ILE A 339 8.88 20.72 -0.88
N ASN A 340 8.45 21.91 -1.31
CA ASN A 340 8.66 23.13 -0.54
C ASN A 340 7.80 23.17 0.73
N GLU A 341 6.59 22.59 0.69
CA GLU A 341 5.74 22.48 1.88
C GLU A 341 6.22 21.40 2.85
N ILE A 342 6.77 20.29 2.37
CA ILE A 342 7.27 19.20 3.23
C ILE A 342 8.54 19.61 3.99
N ASN A 343 9.36 20.50 3.41
CA ASN A 343 10.61 20.96 4.02
C ASN A 343 10.44 22.12 5.02
N ASN A 344 9.22 22.64 5.20
CA ASN A 344 8.91 23.76 6.10
C ASN A 344 8.12 23.29 7.33
#